data_AF-A0A9J5YQE1-F1
#
_entry.id   AF-A0A9J5YQE1-F1
#
_cell.length_a   1.000
_cell.length_b   1.000
_cell.length_c   1.000
_cell.angle_alpha   90.00
_cell.angle_beta   90.00
_cell.angle_gamma   90.00
#
_symmetry.space_group_name_H-M   'P 1'
#
loop_
_entity.id
_entity.type
_entity.pdbx_description
1 polymer ?
#
loop_
_entity_poly.entity_id
_entity_poly.type
_entity_poly.pdbx_seq_one_letter_code
_entity_poly.pdbx_strand_id
1 'polypeptide(L)' 'MLMNFDKNFVKVDHSILHDLILAANFLNDKEMLDAMCQEVADRIKGKSPEKMREEFNIKNDFTLEQEEEIRKENAWAFE' A
#
# COMPACT_ATOMS: atom_id res chain seq x y z
N MET A 1 -16.53 -11.51 17.33
CA MET A 1 -17.27 -11.84 16.08
C MET A 1 -17.11 -10.73 15.04
N LEU A 2 -17.31 -9.45 15.39
CA LEU A 2 -17.11 -8.29 14.48
C LEU A 2 -15.65 -8.08 14.02
N MET A 3 -14.65 -8.10 14.93
CA MET A 3 -13.23 -7.91 14.54
C MET A 3 -12.70 -8.90 13.48
N ASN A 4 -13.23 -10.12 13.41
CA ASN A 4 -12.81 -11.08 12.38
C ASN A 4 -13.48 -10.81 11.04
N PHE A 5 -14.69 -10.23 11.05
CA PHE A 5 -15.35 -9.79 9.83
C PHE A 5 -14.56 -8.65 9.20
N ASP A 6 -14.25 -7.59 9.96
CA ASP A 6 -13.52 -6.42 9.44
C ASP A 6 -12.16 -6.81 8.86
N LYS A 7 -11.41 -7.65 9.59
CA LYS A 7 -10.10 -8.17 9.14
C LYS A 7 -10.15 -9.03 7.89
N ASN A 8 -11.29 -9.66 7.59
CA ASN A 8 -11.44 -10.48 6.40
C ASN A 8 -12.12 -9.71 5.26
N PHE A 9 -12.92 -8.70 5.58
CA PHE A 9 -13.62 -7.85 4.63
C PHE A 9 -12.66 -7.04 3.77
N VAL A 10 -11.58 -6.52 4.37
CA VAL A 10 -10.56 -5.75 3.65
C VAL A 10 -9.60 -6.61 2.81
N LYS A 11 -9.62 -7.94 3.00
CA LYS A 11 -8.78 -8.90 2.25
C LYS A 11 -9.38 -9.24 0.89
N VAL A 12 -9.54 -8.22 0.07
CA VAL A 12 -10.00 -8.31 -1.32
C VAL A 12 -8.86 -7.99 -2.29
N ASP A 13 -9.12 -8.20 -3.58
CA ASP A 13 -8.20 -7.77 -4.64
C ASP A 13 -7.87 -6.27 -4.55
N HIS A 14 -6.69 -5.87 -5.02
CA HIS A 14 -6.23 -4.48 -4.96
C HIS A 14 -7.22 -3.50 -5.64
N SER A 15 -7.80 -3.88 -6.79
CA SER A 15 -8.78 -3.04 -7.50
C SER A 15 -10.03 -2.78 -6.67
N ILE A 16 -10.55 -3.82 -6.02
CA ILE A 16 -11.73 -3.72 -5.14
C ILE A 16 -11.40 -2.89 -3.90
N LEU A 17 -10.22 -3.11 -3.29
CA LEU A 17 -9.79 -2.35 -2.13
C LEU A 17 -9.69 -0.85 -2.44
N HIS A 18 -9.17 -0.50 -3.62
CA HIS A 18 -9.11 0.88 -4.11
C HIS A 18 -10.52 1.50 -4.27
N ASP A 19 -11.44 0.80 -4.91
CA ASP A 19 -12.81 1.30 -5.09
C ASP A 19 -13.55 1.49 -3.76
N LEU A 20 -13.29 0.60 -2.80
CA LEU A 20 -13.84 0.70 -1.46
C LEU A 20 -13.26 1.89 -0.68
N ILE A 21 -11.97 2.19 -0.82
CA ILE A 21 -11.33 3.39 -0.24
C ILE A 21 -12.00 4.66 -0.79
N LEU A 22 -12.22 4.71 -2.11
CA LEU A 22 -12.90 5.84 -2.74
C LEU A 22 -14.34 6.00 -2.24
N ALA A 23 -15.08 4.89 -2.11
CA ALA A 23 -16.44 4.89 -1.58
C ALA A 23 -16.50 5.35 -0.12
N ALA A 24 -15.62 4.83 0.74
CA ALA A 24 -15.55 5.21 2.15
C ALA A 24 -15.20 6.70 2.31
N ASN A 25 -14.25 7.21 1.52
CA ASN A 25 -13.93 8.63 1.47
C ASN A 25 -15.11 9.49 0.99
N PHE A 26 -15.82 9.07 -0.06
CA PHE A 26 -17.01 9.78 -0.56
C PHE A 26 -18.13 9.85 0.48
N LEU A 27 -18.36 8.75 1.20
CA LEU A 27 -19.38 8.66 2.25
C LEU A 27 -18.94 9.34 3.57
N ASN A 28 -17.69 9.82 3.65
CA ASN A 28 -17.08 10.34 4.86
C ASN A 28 -17.12 9.34 6.04
N ASP A 29 -16.99 8.05 5.73
CA ASP A 29 -16.87 6.98 6.72
C ASP A 29 -15.40 6.79 7.10
N LYS A 30 -15.00 7.49 8.16
CA LYS A 30 -13.61 7.50 8.62
C LYS A 30 -13.14 6.12 9.10
N GLU A 31 -13.98 5.37 9.81
CA GLU A 31 -13.56 4.08 10.37
C GLU A 31 -13.29 3.07 9.26
N MET A 32 -14.15 3.04 8.23
CA MET A 32 -13.97 2.19 7.06
C MET A 32 -12.75 2.62 6.23
N LEU A 33 -12.56 3.93 6.05
CA LEU A 33 -11.40 4.48 5.36
C LEU A 33 -10.08 4.11 6.07
N ASP A 34 -10.02 4.29 7.39
CA ASP A 34 -8.85 3.97 8.21
C ASP A 34 -8.52 2.48 8.14
N ALA A 35 -9.53 1.59 8.22
CA ALA A 35 -9.34 0.15 8.12
C ALA A 35 -8.76 -0.29 6.76
N MET A 36 -9.23 0.30 5.66
CA MET A 36 -8.76 -0.03 4.32
C MET A 36 -7.37 0.54 4.03
N CYS A 37 -7.11 1.77 4.48
CA CYS A 37 -5.77 2.36 4.43
C CYS A 37 -4.76 1.54 5.22
N GLN A 38 -5.15 0.99 6.38
CA GLN A 38 -4.28 0.12 7.17
C GLN A 38 -3.96 -1.19 6.42
N GLU A 39 -4.94 -1.81 5.77
CA GLU A 39 -4.70 -3.01 4.95
C GLU A 39 -3.74 -2.71 3.78
N VAL A 40 -3.87 -1.54 3.12
CA VAL A 40 -2.89 -1.10 2.11
C VAL A 40 -1.51 -0.97 2.74
N ALA A 41 -1.39 -0.27 3.87
CA ALA A 41 -0.11 -0.11 4.58
C ALA A 41 0.52 -1.46 4.97
N ASP A 42 -0.28 -2.41 5.44
CA ASP A 42 0.17 -3.75 5.81
C ASP A 42 0.65 -4.55 4.60
N ARG A 43 0.05 -4.35 3.42
CA ARG A 43 0.56 -4.92 2.16
C ARG A 43 1.89 -4.30 1.76
N ILE A 44 2.16 -3.03 2.06
CA ILE A 44 3.42 -2.36 1.70
C ILE A 44 4.56 -2.76 2.65
N LYS A 45 4.23 -2.93 3.93
CA LYS A 45 5.18 -3.09 5.01
C LYS A 45 6.15 -4.25 4.75
N GLY A 46 7.46 -3.95 4.79
CA GLY A 46 8.53 -4.93 4.67
C GLY A 46 8.78 -5.46 3.26
N LYS A 47 8.11 -4.94 2.23
CA LYS A 47 8.42 -5.26 0.83
C LYS A 47 9.56 -4.38 0.31
N SER A 48 10.40 -4.95 -0.54
CA SER A 48 11.42 -4.17 -1.25
C SER A 48 10.78 -3.27 -2.31
N PRO A 49 11.45 -2.19 -2.74
CA PRO A 49 10.97 -1.34 -3.82
C PRO A 49 10.62 -2.11 -5.10
N GLU A 50 11.36 -3.16 -5.43
CA GLU A 50 11.11 -4.01 -6.61
C GLU A 50 9.81 -4.82 -6.47
N LYS A 51 9.61 -5.50 -5.33
CA LYS A 51 8.36 -6.23 -5.07
C LYS A 51 7.15 -5.31 -5.04
N MET A 52 7.32 -4.12 -4.47
CA MET A 52 6.31 -3.07 -4.48
C MET A 52 5.93 -2.65 -5.90
N ARG A 53 6.91 -2.45 -6.77
CA ARG A 53 6.66 -2.11 -8.17
C ARG A 53 5.92 -3.23 -8.90
N GLU A 54 6.31 -4.48 -8.71
CA GLU A 54 5.62 -5.63 -9.32
C GLU A 54 4.16 -5.75 -8.87
N GLU A 55 3.92 -5.68 -7.56
CA GLU A 55 2.60 -5.94 -6.98
C GLU A 55 1.57 -4.85 -7.32
N PHE A 56 2.02 -3.60 -7.39
CA PHE A 56 1.18 -2.46 -7.77
C PHE A 56 1.27 -2.14 -9.27
N ASN A 57 1.97 -2.96 -10.05
CA ASN A 57 2.18 -2.78 -11.49
C ASN A 57 2.72 -1.37 -11.84
N ILE A 58 3.69 -0.90 -11.06
CA ILE A 58 4.35 0.41 -11.21
C ILE A 58 5.63 0.22 -12.02
N LYS A 59 5.76 0.96 -13.12
CA LYS A 59 6.98 1.01 -13.90
C LYS A 59 8.06 1.80 -13.15
N ASN A 60 9.28 1.25 -13.05
CA ASN A 60 10.45 2.05 -12.64
C ASN A 60 10.81 3.03 -13.75
N ASP A 61 10.75 4.32 -13.46
CA ASP A 61 11.05 5.42 -14.36
C ASP A 61 12.35 6.15 -14.02
N PHE A 62 13.05 5.71 -12.97
CA PHE A 62 14.39 6.22 -12.63
C PHE A 62 15.45 5.71 -13.59
N THR A 63 16.45 6.56 -13.85
CA THR A 63 17.72 6.08 -14.40
C THR A 63 18.50 5.32 -13.33
N LEU A 64 19.50 4.53 -13.75
CA LEU A 64 20.37 3.80 -12.83
C LEU A 64 21.08 4.74 -11.83
N GLU A 65 21.55 5.89 -12.31
CA GLU A 65 22.23 6.89 -11.48
C GLU A 65 21.28 7.49 -10.43
N GLN A 66 20.06 7.86 -10.82
CA GLN A 66 19.04 8.37 -9.91
C GLN A 66 18.65 7.33 -8.85
N GLU A 67 18.48 6.06 -9.25
CA GLU A 67 18.14 4.99 -8.31
C GLU A 67 19.29 4.72 -7.32
N GLU A 68 20.54 4.79 -7.76
CA GLU A 68 21.71 4.69 -6.88
C GLU A 68 21.81 5.84 -5.89
N GLU A 69 21.59 7.08 -6.32
CA GLU A 69 21.58 8.26 -5.45
C GLU A 69 20.48 8.14 -4.38
N ILE A 70 19.25 7.81 -4.79
CA ILE A 70 18.13 7.62 -3.86
C ILE A 70 18.42 6.49 -2.86
N ARG A 71 19.05 5.38 -3.29
CA ARG A 71 19.45 4.29 -2.38
C ARG A 71 20.53 4.74 -1.39
N LYS A 72 21.50 5.55 -1.80
CA LYS A 72 22.53 6.10 -0.91
C LYS A 72 21.91 7.07 0.11
N GLU A 73 21.04 7.96 -0.33
CA GLU A 73 20.34 8.92 0.56
C GLU A 73 19.40 8.22 1.56
N ASN A 74 18.78 7.11 1.16
CA ASN A 74 17.83 6.35 1.97
C ASN A 74 18.45 5.09 2.59
N ALA A 75 19.78 5.00 2.71
CA ALA A 75 20.46 3.85 3.29
C ALA A 75 19.97 3.52 4.71
N TRP A 76 19.60 4.55 5.50
CA TRP A 76 19.05 4.44 6.85
C TRP A 76 17.79 3.57 6.94
N ALA A 77 17.03 3.41 5.85
CA ALA A 77 15.81 2.61 5.82
C ALA A 77 16.08 1.11 5.63
N PHE A 78 17.33 0.73 5.36
CA PHE A 78 17.78 -0.64 5.08
C PHE A 78 18.82 -1.16 6.10
N GLU A 79 19.16 -0.36 7.11
CA GLU A 79 19.98 -0.73 8.28
C GLU A 79 19.12 -1.32 9.41
#